data_AF-A0AAX1PGG3-F1
#
_entry.id   AF-A0AAX1PGG3-F1
#
_cell.length_a   1.000
_cell.length_b   1.000
_cell.length_c   1.000
_cell.angle_alpha   90.00
_cell.angle_beta   90.00
_cell.angle_gamma   90.00
#
_symmetry.space_group_name_H-M   'P 1'
#
loop_
_entity.id
_entity.type
_entity.pdbx_description
1 polymer ?
#
loop_
_entity_poly.entity_id
_entity_poly.type
_entity_poly.pdbx_seq_one_letter_code
_entity_poly.pdbx_strand_id
1 'polypeptide(L)' 'MAKRRVDEPVIVQDIAAQAGYAHRRGEIKDNHLQALLTDPLFRSRVEQNKKGKGSYQRKAKYGKRWEPGQQQMGRVCC' A
#
# COMPACT_ATOMS: atom_id res chain seq x y z
N MET A 1 6.41 -44.93 -34.13
CA MET A 1 6.51 -44.29 -32.81
C MET A 1 6.75 -42.79 -33.01
N ALA A 2 5.72 -41.97 -32.82
CA ALA A 2 5.82 -40.53 -33.03
C ALA A 2 6.50 -39.87 -31.82
N LYS A 3 7.59 -39.13 -32.05
CA LYS A 3 8.25 -38.34 -31.00
C LYS A 3 7.28 -37.24 -30.57
N ARG A 4 6.95 -37.19 -29.27
CA ARG A 4 6.19 -36.10 -28.67
C ARG A 4 6.92 -34.79 -28.98
N ARG A 5 6.24 -33.85 -29.62
CA ARG A 5 6.69 -32.45 -29.62
C ARG A 5 6.63 -32.01 -28.16
N VAL A 6 7.79 -31.70 -27.59
CA VAL A 6 7.83 -30.99 -26.31
C VAL A 6 7.45 -29.57 -26.68
N ASP A 7 6.25 -29.16 -26.27
CA ASP A 7 5.73 -27.84 -26.54
C ASP A 7 6.77 -26.80 -26.09
N GLU A 8 7.20 -25.95 -27.03
CA GLU A 8 8.01 -24.78 -26.71
C GLU A 8 7.25 -23.95 -25.68
N PRO A 9 7.90 -23.46 -24.60
CA PRO A 9 7.23 -22.54 -23.71
C PRO A 9 6.92 -21.28 -24.51
N VAL A 10 5.63 -21.01 -24.71
CA VAL A 10 5.15 -19.73 -25.19
C VAL A 10 5.60 -18.68 -24.18
N ILE A 11 6.71 -18.03 -24.47
CA ILE A 11 7.14 -16.83 -23.77
C ILE A 11 6.18 -15.74 -24.22
N VAL A 12 5.13 -15.51 -23.43
CA VAL A 12 4.33 -14.28 -23.50
C VAL A 12 5.19 -13.12 -22.95
N GLN A 13 6.05 -12.60 -23.81
CA GLN A 13 6.49 -11.21 -23.82
C GLN A 13 5.54 -10.55 -24.84
N ASP A 14 4.71 -9.54 -24.53
CA ASP A 14 5.02 -8.27 -23.91
C ASP A 14 3.74 -7.64 -23.30
N ILE A 15 3.72 -7.40 -21.99
CA ILE A 15 2.83 -6.38 -21.41
C ILE A 15 3.64 -5.09 -21.35
N ALA A 16 4.02 -4.58 -22.52
CA ALA A 16 4.59 -3.26 -22.64
C ALA A 16 3.50 -2.23 -22.30
N ALA A 17 3.78 -1.42 -21.27
CA ALA A 17 3.02 -0.27 -20.76
C ALA A 17 2.17 -0.45 -19.48
N GLN A 18 2.50 -1.40 -18.60
CA GLN A 18 2.02 -1.32 -17.21
C GLN A 18 3.04 -0.56 -16.36
N ALA A 19 2.66 0.57 -15.75
CA ALA A 19 3.49 1.26 -14.76
C ALA A 19 3.87 0.29 -13.63
N GLY A 20 5.06 -0.30 -13.74
CA GLY A 20 5.51 -1.39 -12.89
C GLY A 20 5.96 -0.89 -11.52
N TYR A 21 5.66 -1.65 -10.48
CA TYR A 21 6.16 -1.37 -9.13
C TYR A 21 7.65 -1.68 -9.04
N ALA A 22 8.46 -0.67 -8.67
CA ALA A 22 9.90 -0.82 -8.42
C ALA A 22 10.14 -1.47 -7.05
N HIS A 23 10.44 -2.76 -7.06
CA HIS A 23 10.73 -3.56 -5.85
C HIS A 23 12.18 -3.39 -5.39
N ARG A 24 12.45 -3.67 -4.11
CA ARG A 24 13.77 -3.41 -3.49
C ARG A 24 14.73 -4.60 -3.50
N ARG A 25 14.31 -5.73 -4.07
CA ARG A 25 15.05 -7.01 -4.06
C ARG A 25 16.19 -7.10 -5.10
N GLY A 26 16.38 -6.07 -5.92
CA GLY A 26 17.31 -6.11 -7.05
C GLY A 26 16.81 -7.07 -8.14
N GLU A 27 17.71 -7.63 -8.93
CA GLU A 27 17.35 -8.62 -9.96
C GLU A 27 16.90 -9.94 -9.32
N ILE A 28 15.65 -10.33 -9.59
CA ILE A 28 15.07 -11.57 -9.08
C ILE A 28 15.43 -12.72 -10.03
N LYS A 29 16.15 -13.73 -9.52
CA LYS A 29 16.67 -14.84 -10.33
C LYS A 29 15.73 -16.05 -10.38
N ASP A 30 15.15 -16.43 -9.24
CA ASP A 30 14.40 -17.68 -9.13
C ASP A 30 12.88 -17.45 -9.21
N ASN A 31 12.28 -16.91 -8.15
CA ASN A 31 10.82 -16.73 -8.06
C ASN A 31 10.41 -15.28 -7.81
N HIS A 32 9.70 -14.71 -8.78
CA HIS A 32 9.20 -13.34 -8.74
C HIS A 32 8.14 -13.11 -7.64
N LEU A 33 7.16 -14.00 -7.50
CA LEU A 33 6.07 -13.85 -6.53
C LEU A 33 6.57 -13.94 -5.08
N GLN A 34 7.48 -14.87 -4.82
CA GLN A 34 8.08 -15.01 -3.49
C GLN A 34 8.93 -13.80 -3.11
N ALA A 35 9.68 -13.25 -4.07
CA ALA A 35 10.43 -12.01 -3.87
C ALA A 35 9.50 -10.83 -3.55
N LEU A 36 8.39 -10.69 -4.28
CA LEU A 36 7.40 -9.65 -4.02
C LEU A 36 6.71 -9.82 -2.67
N LEU A 37 6.28 -11.04 -2.32
CA LEU A 37 5.58 -11.33 -1.07
C LEU A 37 6.37 -10.90 0.17
N THR A 38 7.70 -10.98 0.09
CA THR A 38 8.60 -10.59 1.18
C THR A 38 9.03 -9.11 1.11
N ASP A 39 8.70 -8.39 0.04
CA ASP A 39 8.97 -6.97 -0.14
C ASP A 39 7.96 -6.12 0.67
N PRO A 40 8.27 -4.84 1.03
CA PRO A 40 7.38 -4.00 1.82
C PRO A 40 6.01 -3.75 1.20
N LEU A 41 5.84 -4.00 -0.10
CA LEU A 41 4.58 -3.92 -0.82
C LEU A 41 3.49 -4.76 -0.12
N PHE A 42 3.82 -6.00 0.25
CA PHE A 42 2.90 -6.97 0.83
C PHE A 42 3.10 -7.14 2.34
N ARG A 43 3.50 -6.08 3.04
CA ARG A 43 3.61 -6.11 4.51
C ARG A 43 2.24 -6.25 5.17
N SER A 44 2.22 -6.86 6.35
CA SER A 44 1.04 -6.82 7.21
C SER A 44 0.70 -5.37 7.57
N ARG A 45 -0.59 -5.03 7.44
CA ARG A 45 -1.13 -3.72 7.84
C ARG A 45 -2.01 -3.93 9.05
N VAL A 46 -1.83 -3.06 10.04
CA VAL A 46 -2.64 -3.03 11.26
C VAL A 46 -3.49 -1.79 11.20
N GLU A 47 -4.81 -1.96 11.30
CA GLU A 47 -5.74 -0.84 11.38
C GLU A 47 -5.70 -0.21 12.77
N GLN A 48 -5.86 1.10 12.84
CA GLN A 48 -6.01 1.79 14.12
C GLN A 48 -7.43 1.54 14.64
N ASN A 49 -7.53 0.92 15.82
CA ASN A 49 -8.79 0.70 16.49
C ASN A 49 -9.39 2.02 17.00
N LYS A 50 -10.72 2.13 16.99
CA LYS A 50 -11.43 3.32 17.49
C LYS A 50 -11.60 3.33 19.01
N LYS A 51 -11.50 2.18 19.67
CA LYS A 51 -11.66 2.01 21.12
C LYS A 51 -10.71 0.95 21.66
N GLY A 52 -10.27 1.12 22.91
CA GLY A 52 -9.42 0.18 23.63
C GLY A 52 -7.95 0.60 23.67
N LYS A 53 -7.05 -0.40 23.70
CA LYS A 53 -5.60 -0.14 23.74
C LYS A 53 -5.13 0.47 22.42
N GLY A 54 -4.41 1.60 22.49
CA GLY A 54 -3.85 2.25 21.30
C GLY A 54 -4.83 3.12 20.52
N SER A 55 -6.09 3.26 20.97
CA SER A 55 -7.11 4.05 20.26
C SER A 55 -7.13 5.54 20.64
N TYR A 56 -6.35 5.98 21.63
CA TYR A 56 -6.34 7.38 22.07
C TYR A 56 -5.67 8.27 21.01
N GLN A 57 -6.38 9.29 20.56
CA GLN A 57 -5.89 10.29 19.62
C GLN A 57 -5.94 11.67 20.28
N ARG A 58 -4.79 12.38 20.35
CA ARG A 58 -4.71 13.72 20.95
C ARG A 58 -5.57 14.76 20.23
N LYS A 59 -5.75 14.60 18.91
CA LYS A 59 -6.56 15.48 18.08
C LYS A 59 -7.54 14.64 17.30
N ALA A 60 -8.83 14.84 17.52
CA ALA A 60 -9.89 14.21 16.74
C ALA A 60 -9.99 14.86 15.35
N LYS A 61 -10.47 14.11 14.35
CA LYS A 61 -10.67 14.59 12.96
C LYS A 61 -11.47 15.89 12.90
N TYR A 62 -12.51 16.02 13.73
CA TYR A 62 -13.35 17.21 13.88
C TYR A 62 -13.33 17.72 15.32
N GLY A 63 -12.14 17.83 15.91
CA GLY A 63 -11.99 18.35 17.26
C GLY A 63 -12.49 19.80 17.35
N LYS A 64 -13.58 20.03 18.08
CA LYS A 64 -13.95 21.39 18.47
C LYS A 64 -12.84 21.94 19.36
N ARG A 65 -12.39 23.13 19.03
CA ARG A 65 -11.30 23.82 19.70
C ARG A 65 -11.83 24.41 21.00
N TRP A 66 -12.01 23.54 21.99
CA TRP A 66 -12.68 23.87 23.24
C TRP A 66 -11.76 24.63 24.22
N GLU A 67 -10.46 24.70 23.92
CA GLU A 67 -9.55 25.51 24.73
C GLU A 67 -9.95 27.00 24.70
N PRO A 68 -10.06 27.65 25.87
CA PRO A 68 -10.31 29.08 25.97
C PRO A 68 -9.26 29.85 25.15
N GLY A 69 -9.68 30.66 24.18
CA GLY A 69 -8.79 31.50 23.36
C GLY A 69 -8.34 30.89 22.01
N GLN A 70 -8.74 29.66 21.71
CA GLN A 70 -8.42 29.03 20.42
C GLN A 70 -9.62 28.97 19.46
N GLN A 71 -10.83 29.38 19.89
CA GLN A 71 -12.03 29.45 19.05
C GLN A 71 -11.80 30.43 17.88
N GLN A 72 -12.00 29.96 16.64
CA GLN A 72 -11.93 30.84 15.47
C GLN A 72 -13.07 31.86 15.58
N MET A 73 -12.70 33.11 15.84
CA MET A 73 -13.64 34.23 15.76
C MET A 73 -14.00 34.36 14.29
N GLY A 74 -15.19 33.90 13.92
CA GLY A 74 -15.71 34.10 12.57
C GLY A 74 -15.71 35.60 12.31
N ARG A 75 -14.94 36.06 11.32
CA ARG A 75 -15.01 37.45 10.88
C ARG A 75 -16.41 37.66 10.33
N VAL A 76 -17.26 38.27 11.14
CA VAL A 76 -18.52 38.84 10.68
C VAL A 76 -18.11 40.06 9.86
N CYS A 77 -18.01 39.89 8.55
CA CYS A 77 -17.88 41.02 7.64
C CYS A 77 -19.25 41.72 7.61
N CYS A 78 -19.26 43.01 7.93
CA CYS A 78 -20.40 43.91 7.82
C CYS A 78 -20.90 44.03 6.38
#